data_AF-A0A2R4PD01-F1
#
_entry.id   AF-A0A2R4PD01-F1
#
_cell.length_a   1.000
_cell.length_b   1.000
_cell.length_c   1.000
_cell.angle_alpha   90.00
_cell.angle_beta   90.00
_cell.angle_gamma   90.00
#
_symmetry.space_group_name_H-M   'P 1'
#
loop_
_entity.id
_entity.type
_entity.pdbx_description
1 polymer ?
#
loop_
_entity_poly.entity_id
_entity_poly.type
_entity_poly.pdbx_seq_one_letter_code
_entity_poly.pdbx_strand_id
1 'polypeptide(L)'
;VSLLGVKAISELSPRIQRFRMRLMRFEYDIMYVPGKLLYTADTLPRAPLPLSQPQDEELQEEVEAYVDSIIEGLPASESRLEEIRAKLGEDAVCSVIVKYCEEGWPAYENPSISVSTRPYWQVREDLSLCHGLLFRGNRLVIPTSLRAEMLQKLHDGHLGIVKCRERAKSSVWWPGLSREIEDLVRNCTSCVKHRNDRAEPLRPGKHPD
;
A
#
# COMPACT_ATOMS: atom_id res chain seq x y z
N VAL A 1 1.40 10.09 -14.80
CA VAL A 1 1.16 8.75 -14.18
C VAL A 1 -0.29 8.42 -14.42
N SER A 2 -0.61 7.41 -15.25
CA SER A 2 -2.01 7.09 -15.60
C SER A 2 -2.69 6.39 -14.43
N LEU A 3 -3.28 7.19 -13.55
CA LEU A 3 -4.07 6.78 -12.38
C LEU A 3 -5.26 5.87 -12.75
N LEU A 4 -5.75 5.98 -13.99
CA LEU A 4 -6.98 5.33 -14.44
C LEU A 4 -6.77 4.13 -15.40
N GLY A 5 -5.59 4.02 -16.04
CA GLY A 5 -5.39 3.06 -17.13
C GLY A 5 -4.46 1.88 -16.85
N VAL A 6 -3.43 2.03 -16.01
CA VAL A 6 -2.28 1.08 -16.01
C VAL A 6 -2.23 0.17 -14.78
N LYS A 7 -2.49 0.69 -13.59
CA LYS A 7 -2.43 -0.11 -12.34
C LYS A 7 -3.65 -1.03 -12.22
N ALA A 8 -3.56 -2.13 -11.48
CA ALA A 8 -4.76 -2.88 -11.08
C ALA A 8 -5.57 -2.06 -10.06
N ILE A 9 -6.89 -2.28 -9.95
CA ILE A 9 -7.74 -1.50 -9.02
C ILE A 9 -7.24 -1.69 -7.58
N SER A 10 -6.95 -2.92 -7.17
CA SER A 10 -6.45 -3.24 -5.83
C SER A 10 -5.14 -2.54 -5.44
N GLU A 11 -4.37 -2.05 -6.40
CA GLU A 11 -3.10 -1.35 -6.16
C GLU A 11 -3.27 0.17 -5.95
N LEU A 12 -4.45 0.70 -6.24
CA LEU A 12 -4.75 2.12 -6.09
C LEU A 12 -5.11 2.44 -4.64
N SER A 13 -4.99 3.70 -4.21
CA SER A 13 -5.52 4.09 -2.90
C SER A 13 -7.05 3.94 -2.87
N PRO A 14 -7.69 3.70 -1.72
CA PRO A 14 -9.15 3.51 -1.64
C PRO A 14 -9.95 4.61 -2.33
N ARG A 15 -9.50 5.87 -2.21
CA ARG A 15 -10.10 7.03 -2.89
C ARG A 15 -10.06 6.90 -4.42
N ILE A 16 -8.92 6.48 -4.99
CA ILE A 16 -8.77 6.31 -6.43
C ILE A 16 -9.49 5.03 -6.92
N GLN A 17 -9.50 3.97 -6.11
CA GLN A 17 -10.26 2.74 -6.39
C GLN A 17 -11.72 3.06 -6.64
N ARG A 18 -12.35 3.80 -5.72
CA ARG A 18 -13.74 4.21 -5.87
C ARG A 18 -13.99 5.09 -7.09
N PHE A 19 -13.16 6.10 -7.28
CA PHE A 19 -13.27 6.96 -8.47
C PHE A 19 -13.22 6.14 -9.76
N ARG A 20 -12.30 5.16 -9.83
CA ARG A 20 -12.18 4.27 -10.98
C ARG A 20 -13.36 3.31 -11.12
N MET A 21 -13.88 2.74 -10.03
CA MET A 21 -15.08 1.89 -10.06
C MET A 21 -16.30 2.64 -10.60
N ARG A 22 -16.46 3.92 -10.25
CA ARG A 22 -17.55 4.76 -10.79
C ARG A 22 -17.40 4.98 -12.30
N LEU A 23 -16.17 5.20 -12.76
CA LEU A 23 -15.86 5.38 -14.18
C LEU A 23 -16.03 4.10 -15.01
N MET A 24 -16.09 2.91 -14.40
CA MET A 24 -16.32 1.65 -15.14
C MET A 24 -17.66 1.57 -15.86
N ARG A 25 -18.63 2.42 -15.47
CA ARG A 25 -19.92 2.52 -16.15
C ARG A 25 -19.84 3.20 -17.51
N PHE A 26 -18.73 3.88 -17.79
CA PHE A 26 -18.51 4.65 -19.00
C PHE A 26 -17.38 4.04 -19.81
N GLU A 27 -17.48 4.14 -21.13
CA GLU A 27 -16.38 3.90 -22.04
C GLU A 27 -15.67 5.24 -22.27
N TYR A 28 -14.36 5.30 -22.01
CA TYR A 28 -13.60 6.55 -22.06
C TYR A 28 -12.16 6.34 -22.55
N ASP A 29 -11.62 7.34 -23.24
CA ASP A 29 -10.23 7.41 -23.68
C ASP A 29 -9.46 8.45 -22.86
N ILE A 30 -8.30 8.06 -22.32
CA ILE A 30 -7.43 8.96 -21.56
C ILE A 30 -6.41 9.57 -22.52
N MET A 31 -6.54 10.87 -22.81
CA MET A 31 -5.57 11.61 -23.62
C MET A 31 -4.78 12.61 -22.78
N TYR A 32 -3.45 12.61 -22.94
CA TYR A 32 -2.60 13.65 -22.34
C TYR A 32 -2.59 14.89 -23.23
N VAL A 33 -2.98 16.02 -22.67
CA VAL A 33 -2.86 17.33 -23.32
C VAL A 33 -1.75 18.13 -22.64
N PRO A 34 -0.66 18.47 -23.35
CA PRO A 34 0.38 19.35 -22.83
C PRO A 34 -0.21 20.68 -22.36
N GLY A 35 0.23 21.19 -21.20
CA GLY A 35 -0.33 22.42 -20.60
C GLY A 35 -0.29 23.65 -21.51
N LYS A 36 0.69 23.72 -22.43
CA LYS A 36 0.79 24.80 -23.44
C LYS A 36 -0.37 24.83 -24.44
N LEU A 37 -1.01 23.68 -24.66
CA LEU A 37 -2.17 23.52 -25.53
C LEU A 37 -3.50 23.62 -24.77
N LEU A 38 -3.44 23.83 -23.46
CA LEU A 38 -4.59 23.99 -22.58
C LEU A 38 -5.03 25.47 -22.56
N TYR A 39 -5.39 26.00 -23.74
CA TYR A 39 -5.68 27.42 -23.97
C TYR A 39 -6.87 27.94 -23.15
N THR A 40 -7.89 27.11 -23.01
CA THR A 40 -8.95 27.27 -22.02
C THR A 40 -8.55 26.43 -20.81
N ALA A 41 -8.02 27.06 -19.77
CA ALA A 41 -7.99 26.40 -18.47
C ALA A 41 -9.41 25.91 -18.14
N ASP A 42 -9.53 24.70 -17.61
CA ASP A 42 -10.78 24.15 -17.07
C ASP A 42 -11.29 25.05 -15.94
N THR A 43 -11.93 26.17 -16.28
CA THR A 43 -12.45 27.15 -15.32
C THR A 43 -13.77 26.68 -14.72
N LEU A 44 -14.57 25.94 -15.49
CA LEU A 44 -15.89 25.45 -15.05
C LEU A 44 -15.84 24.21 -14.15
N PRO A 45 -15.04 23.16 -14.42
CA PRO A 45 -14.99 21.98 -13.55
C PRO A 45 -14.11 22.17 -12.31
N ARG A 46 -13.27 23.21 -12.28
CA ARG A 46 -12.37 23.50 -11.14
C ARG A 46 -12.81 24.71 -10.32
N ALA A 47 -13.92 25.36 -10.68
CA ALA A 47 -14.49 26.40 -9.83
C ALA A 47 -15.03 25.71 -8.56
N PRO A 48 -14.42 25.93 -7.38
CA PRO A 48 -14.97 25.38 -6.16
C PRO A 48 -16.37 25.98 -5.98
N LEU A 49 -17.39 25.13 -6.08
CA LEU A 49 -18.75 25.55 -5.77
C LEU A 49 -18.77 25.86 -4.26
N PRO A 50 -19.26 27.03 -3.85
CA PRO A 50 -19.22 27.47 -2.46
C PRO A 50 -20.13 26.67 -1.51
N LEU A 51 -20.83 25.66 -2.02
CA LEU A 51 -21.77 24.81 -1.29
C LEU A 51 -21.50 23.35 -1.66
N SER A 52 -21.22 22.53 -0.66
CA SER A 52 -21.30 21.07 -0.77
C SER A 52 -22.70 20.72 -1.28
N GLN A 53 -22.79 20.08 -2.43
CA GLN A 53 -24.07 19.60 -2.94
C GLN A 53 -24.45 18.29 -2.22
N PRO A 54 -25.74 17.91 -2.18
CA PRO A 54 -26.15 16.61 -1.63
C PRO A 54 -25.43 15.43 -2.30
N GLN A 55 -25.06 15.61 -3.58
CA GLN A 55 -24.28 14.64 -4.36
C GLN A 55 -22.82 14.52 -3.88
N ASP A 56 -22.27 15.57 -3.26
CA ASP A 56 -20.93 15.54 -2.66
C ASP A 56 -20.95 14.81 -1.32
N GLU A 57 -22.03 14.95 -0.54
CA GLU A 57 -22.25 14.18 0.71
C GLU A 57 -22.45 12.70 0.41
N GLU A 58 -23.33 12.36 -0.53
CA GLU A 58 -23.50 10.98 -1.01
C GLU A 58 -22.17 10.44 -1.56
N LEU A 59 -21.41 11.28 -2.30
CA LEU A 59 -20.07 10.91 -2.71
C LEU A 59 -19.18 10.64 -1.50
N GLN A 60 -19.17 11.46 -0.47
CA GLN A 60 -18.31 11.22 0.67
C GLN A 60 -18.70 9.93 1.42
N GLU A 61 -19.99 9.69 1.60
CA GLU A 61 -20.54 8.49 2.24
C GLU A 61 -20.15 7.19 1.54
N GLU A 62 -20.27 7.07 0.21
CA GLU A 62 -19.79 5.81 -0.43
C GLU A 62 -18.25 5.69 -0.46
N VAL A 63 -17.45 6.77 -0.27
CA VAL A 63 -16.00 6.60 -0.01
C VAL A 63 -15.83 5.93 1.33
N GLU A 64 -16.48 6.48 2.35
CA GLU A 64 -16.36 6.03 3.73
C GLU A 64 -16.83 4.58 3.86
N ALA A 65 -18.01 4.23 3.33
CA ALA A 65 -18.51 2.87 3.32
C ALA A 65 -17.58 1.87 2.60
N TYR A 66 -16.94 2.29 1.49
CA TYR A 66 -15.97 1.45 0.81
C TYR A 66 -14.71 1.23 1.64
N VAL A 67 -14.20 2.27 2.29
CA VAL A 67 -13.05 2.18 3.20
C VAL A 67 -13.38 1.30 4.40
N ASP A 68 -14.58 1.43 4.96
CA ASP A 68 -15.07 0.60 6.06
C ASP A 68 -15.10 -0.87 5.64
N SER A 69 -15.58 -1.18 4.43
CA SER A 69 -15.54 -2.55 3.91
C SER A 69 -14.13 -3.14 3.79
N ILE A 70 -13.11 -2.32 3.50
CA ILE A 70 -11.72 -2.76 3.47
C ILE A 70 -11.23 -3.06 4.89
N ILE A 71 -11.59 -2.24 5.86
CA ILE A 71 -11.20 -2.39 7.27
C ILE A 71 -11.86 -3.63 7.87
N GLU A 72 -13.16 -3.85 7.62
CA GLU A 72 -13.90 -5.06 8.02
C GLU A 72 -13.32 -6.33 7.38
N GLY A 73 -12.79 -6.24 6.16
CA GLY A 73 -12.13 -7.34 5.47
C GLY A 73 -10.74 -7.71 6.03
N LEU A 74 -10.18 -6.91 6.93
CA LEU A 74 -8.89 -7.22 7.56
C LEU A 74 -9.06 -8.36 8.58
N PRO A 75 -8.17 -9.37 8.60
CA PRO A 75 -8.17 -10.42 9.61
C PRO A 75 -7.59 -9.91 10.95
N ALA A 76 -8.18 -8.84 11.51
CA ALA A 76 -7.75 -8.21 12.75
C ALA A 76 -8.97 -7.90 13.63
N SER A 77 -8.85 -8.13 14.93
CA SER A 77 -9.86 -7.68 15.89
C SER A 77 -9.82 -6.16 16.01
N GLU A 78 -10.95 -5.55 16.37
CA GLU A 78 -11.04 -4.11 16.62
C GLU A 78 -10.03 -3.64 17.68
N SER A 79 -9.85 -4.43 18.75
CA SER A 79 -8.82 -4.19 19.77
C SER A 79 -7.41 -4.13 19.20
N ARG A 80 -7.11 -4.93 18.18
CA ARG A 80 -5.80 -4.96 17.52
C ARG A 80 -5.61 -3.75 16.62
N LEU A 81 -6.66 -3.30 15.95
CA LEU A 81 -6.63 -2.08 15.15
C LEU A 81 -6.38 -0.86 16.04
N GLU A 82 -7.02 -0.80 17.21
CA GLU A 82 -6.81 0.27 18.18
C GLU A 82 -5.38 0.31 18.73
N GLU A 83 -4.79 -0.86 19.01
CA GLU A 83 -3.37 -0.97 19.36
C GLU A 83 -2.46 -0.41 18.25
N ILE A 84 -2.76 -0.73 16.99
CA ILE A 84 -1.99 -0.24 15.84
C ILE A 84 -2.11 1.28 15.71
N ARG A 85 -3.31 1.85 15.90
CA ARG A 85 -3.52 3.32 15.91
C ARG A 85 -2.66 4.00 16.96
N ALA A 86 -2.70 3.51 18.20
CA ALA A 86 -1.91 4.06 19.29
C ALA A 86 -0.41 4.01 18.96
N LYS A 87 0.07 2.87 18.44
CA LYS A 87 1.49 2.70 18.07
C LYS A 87 1.91 3.50 16.84
N LEU A 88 1.00 3.80 15.91
CA LEU A 88 1.27 4.70 14.80
C LEU A 88 1.49 6.15 15.28
N GLY A 89 0.74 6.59 16.30
CA GLY A 89 0.92 7.90 16.93
C GLY A 89 2.21 8.03 17.73
N GLU A 90 2.65 6.95 18.39
CA GLU A 90 3.91 6.90 19.14
C GLU A 90 5.15 6.83 18.23
N ASP A 91 5.04 6.25 17.02
CA ASP A 91 6.16 6.09 16.11
C ASP A 91 6.55 7.44 15.49
N ALA A 92 7.80 7.86 15.75
CA ALA A 92 8.35 9.14 15.28
C ALA A 92 8.35 9.31 13.76
N VAL A 93 8.40 8.21 13.00
CA VAL A 93 8.34 8.26 11.53
C VAL A 93 6.88 8.27 11.10
N CYS A 94 6.06 7.35 11.60
CA CYS A 94 4.66 7.23 11.18
C CYS A 94 3.84 8.46 11.52
N SER A 95 4.03 9.07 12.69
CA SER A 95 3.37 10.33 13.08
C SER A 95 3.61 11.47 12.07
N VAL A 96 4.85 11.59 11.56
CA VAL A 96 5.18 12.56 10.50
C VAL A 96 4.48 12.21 9.18
N ILE A 97 4.39 10.93 8.83
CA ILE A 97 3.68 10.49 7.61
C ILE A 97 2.18 10.75 7.73
N VAL A 98 1.57 10.52 8.90
CA VAL A 98 0.16 10.85 9.18
C VAL A 98 -0.07 12.34 8.94
N LYS A 99 0.79 13.20 9.49
CA LYS A 99 0.73 14.65 9.27
C LYS A 99 0.83 15.04 7.79
N TYR A 100 1.71 14.39 7.03
CA TYR A 100 1.80 14.62 5.58
C TYR A 100 0.57 14.13 4.80
N CYS A 101 -0.11 13.09 5.26
CA CYS A 101 -1.37 12.66 4.67
C CYS A 101 -2.51 13.66 4.92
N GLU A 102 -2.50 14.37 6.05
CA GLU A 102 -3.52 15.37 6.41
C GLU A 102 -3.24 16.75 5.81
N GLU A 103 -2.02 17.27 5.99
CA GLU A 103 -1.63 18.62 5.57
C GLU A 103 -1.10 18.69 4.13
N GLY A 104 -0.80 17.52 3.55
CA GLY A 104 -0.18 17.39 2.25
C GLY A 104 1.31 17.10 2.32
N TRP A 105 1.78 16.38 1.30
CA TRP A 105 3.19 16.06 1.14
C TRP A 105 3.95 17.29 0.62
N PRO A 106 5.20 17.52 1.05
CA PRO A 106 6.05 18.54 0.44
C PRO A 106 6.08 18.42 -1.11
N ALA A 107 6.39 19.50 -1.82
CA ALA A 107 6.39 19.49 -3.29
C ALA A 107 7.63 18.82 -3.89
N TYR A 108 8.77 18.93 -3.21
CA TYR A 108 10.05 18.42 -3.67
C TYR A 108 10.71 17.59 -2.58
N GLU A 109 11.49 16.60 -2.99
CA GLU A 109 12.35 15.87 -2.07
C GLU A 109 13.41 16.84 -1.54
N ASN A 110 13.16 17.39 -0.35
CA ASN A 110 13.99 18.43 0.24
C ASN A 110 14.78 17.88 1.44
N PRO A 111 15.83 18.59 1.90
CA PRO A 111 16.62 18.16 3.06
C PRO A 111 15.81 18.03 4.36
N SER A 112 14.61 18.61 4.41
CA SER A 112 13.68 18.52 5.55
C SER A 112 13.03 17.14 5.67
N ILE A 113 13.02 16.33 4.61
CA ILE A 113 12.61 14.93 4.65
C ILE A 113 13.74 14.14 5.29
N SER A 114 13.54 13.75 6.54
CA SER A 114 14.45 12.86 7.25
C SER A 114 14.75 11.61 6.43
N VAL A 115 15.97 11.08 6.57
CA VAL A 115 16.40 9.82 5.93
C VAL A 115 15.39 8.69 6.20
N SER A 116 14.77 8.70 7.37
CA SER A 116 13.78 7.70 7.79
C SER A 116 12.41 7.82 7.11
N THR A 117 12.00 9.02 6.67
CA THR A 117 10.70 9.25 5.98
C THR A 117 10.81 9.14 4.46
N ARG A 118 12.03 9.21 3.92
CA ARG A 118 12.32 9.09 2.48
C ARG A 118 11.71 7.86 1.79
N PRO A 119 11.72 6.65 2.38
CA PRO A 119 11.09 5.50 1.72
C PRO A 119 9.57 5.63 1.56
N TYR A 120 8.91 6.40 2.43
CA TYR A 120 7.48 6.67 2.35
C TYR A 120 7.18 7.72 1.27
N TRP A 121 8.06 8.70 1.09
CA TRP A 121 7.95 9.70 0.03
C TRP A 121 7.84 9.11 -1.37
N GLN A 122 8.62 8.05 -1.64
CA GLN A 122 8.62 7.35 -2.93
C GLN A 122 7.27 6.71 -3.26
N VAL A 123 6.47 6.40 -2.23
CA VAL A 123 5.16 5.75 -2.36
C VAL A 123 4.02 6.66 -1.89
N ARG A 124 4.27 7.97 -1.75
CA ARG A 124 3.29 8.93 -1.21
C ARG A 124 1.94 8.96 -1.92
N GLU A 125 1.92 8.70 -3.22
CA GLU A 125 0.70 8.65 -4.03
C GLU A 125 -0.18 7.44 -3.71
N ASP A 126 0.43 6.36 -3.18
CA ASP A 126 -0.28 5.14 -2.78
C ASP A 126 -0.65 5.16 -1.30
N LEU A 127 -0.21 6.17 -0.52
CA LEU A 127 -0.46 6.28 0.92
C LEU A 127 -1.77 7.01 1.20
N SER A 128 -2.54 6.51 2.16
CA SER A 128 -3.79 7.13 2.60
C SER A 128 -4.00 6.95 4.10
N LEU A 129 -4.56 7.98 4.75
CA LEU A 129 -4.99 7.93 6.15
C LEU A 129 -6.50 7.69 6.20
N CYS A 130 -6.92 6.66 6.93
CA CYS A 130 -8.34 6.30 7.08
C CYS A 130 -8.57 5.87 8.53
N HIS A 131 -9.50 6.52 9.24
CA HIS A 131 -9.82 6.20 10.65
C HIS A 131 -8.58 6.08 11.55
N GLY A 132 -7.63 7.01 11.43
CA GLY A 132 -6.37 6.99 12.19
C GLY A 132 -5.40 5.85 11.82
N LEU A 133 -5.70 5.05 10.80
CA LEU A 133 -4.84 3.99 10.29
C LEU A 133 -4.21 4.42 8.97
N LEU A 134 -2.93 4.13 8.82
CA LEU A 134 -2.18 4.43 7.61
C LEU A 134 -2.22 3.22 6.67
N PHE A 135 -2.57 3.43 5.41
CA PHE A 135 -2.66 2.40 4.38
C PHE A 135 -1.73 2.70 3.21
N ARG A 136 -1.26 1.63 2.55
CA ARG A 136 -0.65 1.68 1.22
C ARG A 136 -1.47 0.82 0.25
N GLY A 137 -2.29 1.46 -0.58
CA GLY A 137 -3.34 0.76 -1.33
C GLY A 137 -4.32 0.11 -0.35
N ASN A 138 -4.45 -1.22 -0.39
CA ASN A 138 -5.28 -2.00 0.55
C ASN A 138 -4.50 -2.62 1.73
N ARG A 139 -3.21 -2.30 1.90
CA ARG A 139 -2.36 -2.89 2.95
C ARG A 139 -2.17 -1.94 4.12
N LEU A 140 -2.29 -2.46 5.33
CA LEU A 140 -2.09 -1.70 6.56
C LEU A 140 -0.60 -1.41 6.80
N VAL A 141 -0.26 -0.16 7.09
CA VAL A 141 1.11 0.24 7.42
C VAL A 141 1.40 -0.07 8.89
N ILE A 142 2.46 -0.83 9.14
CA ILE A 142 2.80 -1.30 10.49
C ILE A 142 3.90 -0.43 11.12
N PRO A 143 3.68 0.13 12.33
CA PRO A 143 4.69 0.91 13.05
C PRO A 143 5.85 0.03 13.49
N THR A 144 7.02 0.64 13.67
CA THR A 144 8.30 -0.05 13.87
C THR A 144 8.28 -1.03 15.05
N SER A 145 7.58 -0.67 16.12
CA SER A 145 7.41 -1.49 17.33
C SER A 145 6.68 -2.81 17.09
N LEU A 146 5.76 -2.87 16.12
CA LEU A 146 4.93 -4.05 15.83
C LEU A 146 5.48 -4.92 14.69
N ARG A 147 6.51 -4.45 13.97
CA ARG A 147 7.05 -5.15 12.79
C ARG A 147 7.58 -6.54 13.12
N ALA A 148 8.31 -6.69 14.24
CA ALA A 148 8.88 -7.97 14.64
C ALA A 148 7.79 -9.03 14.87
N GLU A 149 6.71 -8.66 15.57
CA GLU A 149 5.58 -9.55 15.80
C GLU A 149 4.85 -9.90 14.48
N MET A 150 4.61 -8.90 13.63
CA MET A 150 3.96 -9.10 12.34
C MET A 150 4.78 -9.99 11.40
N LEU A 151 6.11 -9.87 11.39
CA LEU A 151 6.99 -10.75 10.62
C LEU A 151 6.85 -12.21 11.06
N GLN A 152 6.79 -12.47 12.37
CA GLN A 152 6.58 -13.83 12.87
C GLN A 152 5.22 -14.38 12.45
N LYS A 153 4.15 -13.58 12.55
CA LYS A 153 2.81 -13.98 12.07
C LYS A 153 2.78 -14.28 10.58
N LEU A 154 3.46 -13.49 9.75
CA LEU A 154 3.56 -13.75 8.31
C LEU A 154 4.27 -15.06 8.02
N HIS A 155 5.31 -15.37 8.79
CA HIS A 155 6.13 -16.57 8.68
C HIS A 155 5.48 -17.82 9.30
N ASP A 156 4.44 -17.65 10.09
CA ASP A 156 3.78 -18.74 10.81
C ASP A 156 3.33 -19.86 9.87
N GLY A 157 3.52 -21.11 10.32
CA GLY A 157 3.35 -22.31 9.50
C GLY A 157 4.47 -22.60 8.49
N HIS A 158 5.58 -21.84 8.49
CA HIS A 158 6.81 -22.13 7.72
C HIS A 158 6.61 -22.37 6.22
N LEU A 159 5.67 -21.64 5.61
CA LEU A 159 5.16 -21.89 4.26
C LEU A 159 6.09 -21.45 3.10
N GLY A 160 7.33 -21.04 3.42
CA GLY A 160 8.31 -20.57 2.47
C GLY A 160 8.11 -19.13 2.00
N ILE A 161 9.08 -18.62 1.23
CA ILE A 161 9.19 -17.20 0.87
C ILE A 161 8.02 -16.66 0.03
N VAL A 162 7.52 -17.47 -0.91
CA VAL A 162 6.44 -17.05 -1.82
C VAL A 162 5.16 -16.77 -1.04
N LYS A 163 4.73 -17.72 -0.21
CA LYS A 163 3.51 -17.58 0.59
C LYS A 163 3.62 -16.48 1.64
N CYS A 164 4.79 -16.30 2.27
CA CYS A 164 5.01 -15.18 3.19
C CYS A 164 4.85 -13.82 2.48
N ARG A 165 5.40 -13.69 1.26
CA ARG A 165 5.26 -12.47 0.44
C ARG A 165 3.82 -12.24 -0.02
N GLU A 166 3.08 -13.29 -0.35
CA GLU A 166 1.66 -13.20 -0.71
C GLU A 166 0.80 -12.74 0.47
N ARG A 167 0.99 -13.32 1.67
CA ARG A 167 0.31 -12.88 2.90
C ARG A 167 0.59 -11.42 3.23
N ALA A 168 1.85 -11.00 3.10
CA ALA A 168 2.22 -9.60 3.27
C ALA A 168 1.49 -8.72 2.26
N LYS A 169 1.52 -9.08 0.97
CA LYS A 169 0.85 -8.34 -0.10
C LYS A 169 -0.66 -8.20 0.10
N SER A 170 -1.32 -9.13 0.77
CA SER A 170 -2.75 -9.07 1.02
C SER A 170 -3.13 -8.35 2.31
N SER A 171 -2.19 -7.99 3.19
CA SER A 171 -2.53 -7.51 4.54
C SER A 171 -1.72 -6.31 5.01
N VAL A 172 -0.39 -6.36 4.94
CA VAL A 172 0.48 -5.40 5.65
C VAL A 172 1.62 -4.86 4.80
N TRP A 173 2.11 -3.68 5.14
CA TRP A 173 3.23 -3.07 4.45
C TRP A 173 4.10 -2.20 5.35
N TRP A 174 5.41 -2.19 5.09
CA TRP A 174 6.35 -1.16 5.53
C TRP A 174 7.59 -1.18 4.62
N PRO A 175 8.40 -0.10 4.61
CA PRO A 175 9.64 -0.08 3.85
C PRO A 175 10.59 -1.18 4.31
N GLY A 176 11.08 -2.00 3.38
CA GLY A 176 12.02 -3.09 3.69
C GLY A 176 11.38 -4.45 4.00
N LEU A 177 10.04 -4.53 4.13
CA LEU A 177 9.31 -5.76 4.44
C LEU A 177 9.73 -6.98 3.61
N SER A 178 9.90 -6.80 2.30
CA SER A 178 10.28 -7.92 1.41
C SER A 178 11.66 -8.49 1.71
N ARG A 179 12.60 -7.65 2.17
CA ARG A 179 13.94 -8.05 2.59
C ARG A 179 13.89 -8.74 3.95
N GLU A 180 13.16 -8.17 4.90
CA GLU A 180 13.00 -8.72 6.24
C GLU A 180 12.32 -10.11 6.22
N ILE A 181 11.32 -10.33 5.36
CA ILE A 181 10.73 -11.67 5.16
C ILE A 181 11.77 -12.65 4.59
N GLU A 182 12.58 -12.20 3.63
CA GLU A 182 13.62 -13.05 3.03
C GLU A 182 14.67 -13.47 4.06
N ASP A 183 15.15 -12.51 4.85
CA ASP A 183 16.09 -12.76 5.94
C ASP A 183 15.49 -13.72 6.99
N LEU A 184 14.22 -13.53 7.36
CA LEU A 184 13.54 -14.41 8.32
C LEU A 184 13.42 -15.84 7.81
N VAL A 185 12.96 -16.03 6.57
CA VAL A 185 12.80 -17.37 5.97
C VAL A 185 14.16 -18.05 5.77
N ARG A 186 15.18 -17.29 5.34
CA ARG A 186 16.54 -17.81 5.11
C ARG A 186 17.21 -18.27 6.41
N ASN A 187 16.97 -17.57 7.51
CA ASN A 187 17.57 -17.87 8.81
C ASN A 187 16.71 -18.82 9.67
N CYS A 188 15.53 -19.22 9.19
CA CYS A 188 14.64 -20.10 9.93
C CYS A 188 15.11 -21.57 9.87
N THR A 189 15.42 -22.15 11.04
CA THR A 189 15.91 -23.52 11.15
C THR A 189 14.94 -24.56 10.60
N SER A 190 13.63 -24.38 10.82
CA SER A 190 12.59 -25.26 10.29
C SER A 190 12.52 -25.20 8.76
N CYS A 191 12.47 -23.98 8.20
CA CYS A 191 12.45 -23.80 6.76
C CYS A 191 13.72 -24.32 6.07
N VAL A 192 14.89 -24.15 6.69
CA VAL A 192 16.16 -24.67 6.16
C VAL A 192 16.17 -26.19 6.17
N LYS A 193 15.73 -26.84 7.25
CA LYS A 193 15.66 -28.31 7.35
C LYS A 193 14.72 -28.94 6.33
N HIS A 194 13.59 -28.30 6.05
CA HIS A 194 12.58 -28.79 5.12
C HIS A 194 12.72 -28.21 3.71
N ARG A 195 13.80 -27.47 3.43
CA ARG A 195 14.06 -26.92 2.11
C ARG A 195 14.38 -28.08 1.16
N ASN A 196 13.54 -28.25 0.15
CA ASN A 196 13.82 -29.20 -0.91
C ASN A 196 14.84 -28.57 -1.88
N ASP A 197 16.12 -28.73 -1.58
CA ASP A 197 17.17 -28.38 -2.53
C ASP A 197 17.06 -29.33 -3.72
N ARG A 198 16.89 -28.78 -4.93
CA ARG A 198 16.88 -29.59 -6.14
C ARG A 198 18.18 -30.41 -6.17
N ALA A 199 18.05 -31.73 -6.19
CA ALA A 199 19.18 -32.62 -6.39
C ALA A 199 19.92 -32.20 -7.67
N GLU A 200 21.26 -32.18 -7.60
CA GLU A 200 22.08 -31.95 -8.79
C GLU A 200 21.61 -32.89 -9.91
N PRO A 201 21.42 -32.37 -11.14
CA PRO A 201 21.11 -33.22 -12.27
C PRO A 201 22.15 -34.34 -12.37
N LEU A 202 21.70 -35.57 -12.60
CA LEU A 202 22.61 -36.69 -12.85
C LEU A 202 23.58 -36.29 -13.97
N ARG A 203 24.88 -36.30 -13.67
CA ARG A 203 25.92 -36.01 -14.65
C ARG A 203 25.80 -37.06 -15.77
N PRO A 204 25.72 -36.66 -17.06
CA PRO A 204 25.73 -37.61 -18.15
C PRO A 204 27.02 -38.46 -18.07
N GLY A 205 26.88 -39.78 -18.13
CA GLY A 205 28.02 -40.68 -18.23
C GLY A 205 28.78 -40.45 -19.53
N LYS A 206 30.11 -40.63 -19.53
CA LYS A 206 30.90 -40.59 -20.77
C LYS A 206 30.43 -41.72 -21.69
N HIS A 207 30.11 -41.38 -22.94
CA HIS A 207 29.84 -42.37 -23.96
C HIS A 207 31.10 -43.19 -24.24
N PRO A 208 30.99 -44.52 -24.44
CA PRO A 208 32.13 -45.33 -24.88
C PRO A 208 32.53 -44.95 -26.31
N ASP A 209 33.85 -44.91 -26.54
CA ASP A 209 34.50 -44.60 -27.83
C ASP A 209 34.19 -45.62 -28.93
#